data_AF-A0A2N6EPT2-F1
#
_entry.id   AF-A0A2N6EPT2-F1
#
_cell.length_a   1.000
_cell.length_b   1.000
_cell.length_c   1.000
_cell.angle_alpha   90.00
_cell.angle_beta   90.00
_cell.angle_gamma   90.00
#
_symmetry.space_group_name_H-M   'P 1'
#
loop_
_entity.id
_entity.type
_entity.pdbx_description
1 polymer ?
#
loop_
_entity_poly.entity_id
_entity_poly.type
_entity_poly.pdbx_seq_one_letter_code
_entity_poly.pdbx_strand_id
1 'polypeptide(L)'
;MAMPSTISTSMMRTYKMMGFISPSFGRRREEVVMNLRHTITIVAAMTFLTCLPVQASVVTDGTVGPGVSLPGPDYQISDTLVTSAGANLFHSFARFDLNSSESATFSGPDSVTNIISRVTGGASTINGQLRSLIPGADLYLLNPAGILFGEQAVLDLQGSFYASTADYLALGDNGRFDTASPTNSLLTSDPPTAFGFLTTEPATISIQDSLLNLEQPGNINLVAGSLQLSDSVDQQILRTAAGDINLVAGGGGEVGVNPGLAEQTLSSRGDLILSGSEVQQSAQLFADGGGRIFISAGRLFGEHAGVMTSTVGDVPGGDILVAAETVSLDGGFLATTSSGMEQAGSIVVDSASIEVVNGHFAISYSEGGGDSGSIRLNGENNVLIGLGSFLYTDASDL
;
A
#
# COMPACT_ATOMS: atom_id res chain seq x y z
N MET A 1 -67.94 -28.30 -32.53
CA MET A 1 -67.49 -27.20 -33.40
C MET A 1 -66.33 -27.77 -34.22
N ALA A 2 -66.59 -28.30 -35.41
CA ALA A 2 -66.83 -27.61 -36.70
C ALA A 2 -65.49 -27.31 -37.44
N MET A 3 -65.40 -27.81 -38.67
CA MET A 3 -64.23 -27.84 -39.59
C MET A 3 -64.29 -26.63 -40.59
N PRO A 4 -63.59 -26.52 -41.78
CA PRO A 4 -62.77 -27.51 -42.53
C PRO A 4 -61.60 -27.04 -43.47
N SER A 5 -61.02 -28.02 -44.20
CA SER A 5 -60.45 -27.95 -45.58
C SER A 5 -59.05 -27.30 -45.79
N THR A 6 -58.16 -27.64 -46.75
CA THR A 6 -57.98 -28.71 -47.80
C THR A 6 -56.46 -28.73 -48.23
N ILE A 7 -55.85 -29.38 -49.25
CA ILE A 7 -56.17 -30.20 -50.47
C ILE A 7 -54.92 -31.11 -50.79
N SER A 8 -55.02 -32.42 -51.06
CA SER A 8 -55.06 -33.15 -52.37
C SER A 8 -53.81 -33.21 -53.30
N THR A 9 -53.16 -34.39 -53.35
CA THR A 9 -52.64 -35.19 -54.53
C THR A 9 -51.74 -34.52 -55.63
N SER A 10 -51.03 -35.15 -56.59
CA SER A 10 -50.80 -36.56 -57.07
C SER A 10 -49.44 -36.68 -57.82
N MET A 11 -48.54 -37.62 -57.48
CA MET A 11 -48.35 -38.97 -58.07
C MET A 11 -48.03 -39.08 -59.58
N MET A 12 -46.79 -39.47 -59.98
CA MET A 12 -46.54 -40.34 -61.17
C MET A 12 -45.11 -40.96 -61.27
N ARG A 13 -44.84 -41.67 -62.38
CA ARG A 13 -43.65 -42.50 -62.72
C ARG A 13 -43.33 -42.34 -64.25
N THR A 14 -42.37 -42.96 -64.96
CA THR A 14 -41.50 -44.15 -64.72
C THR A 14 -40.29 -44.19 -65.70
N TYR A 15 -39.11 -44.65 -65.24
CA TYR A 15 -38.08 -45.43 -65.98
C TYR A 15 -37.29 -44.91 -67.23
N LYS A 16 -35.99 -45.28 -67.24
CA LYS A 16 -35.10 -45.64 -68.39
C LYS A 16 -34.81 -44.65 -69.55
N MET A 17 -33.51 -44.39 -69.77
CA MET A 17 -32.82 -44.64 -71.07
C MET A 17 -31.28 -44.78 -70.89
N MET A 18 -30.54 -45.15 -71.95
CA MET A 18 -29.12 -45.56 -71.90
C MET A 18 -28.39 -45.31 -73.24
N GLY A 19 -27.09 -44.95 -73.19
CA GLY A 19 -26.25 -44.62 -74.37
C GLY A 19 -26.15 -43.11 -74.63
N PHE A 20 -25.16 -42.56 -75.37
CA PHE A 20 -23.98 -43.13 -76.05
C PHE A 20 -22.93 -41.98 -76.31
N ILE A 21 -21.66 -42.33 -76.55
CA ILE A 21 -20.63 -41.74 -77.48
C ILE A 21 -20.62 -40.20 -77.76
N SER A 22 -19.49 -39.47 -77.87
CA SER A 22 -18.07 -39.68 -77.51
C SER A 22 -17.30 -38.29 -77.51
N PRO A 23 -16.12 -37.98 -78.13
CA PRO A 23 -15.12 -37.13 -77.43
C PRO A 23 -14.60 -35.87 -78.17
N SER A 24 -13.97 -34.92 -77.45
CA SER A 24 -12.94 -34.02 -78.02
C SER A 24 -12.11 -33.26 -76.98
N PHE A 25 -10.82 -33.05 -77.31
CA PHE A 25 -9.89 -31.93 -76.98
C PHE A 25 -10.17 -30.98 -75.78
N GLY A 26 -9.20 -30.65 -74.91
CA GLY A 26 -7.82 -31.17 -74.79
C GLY A 26 -6.81 -30.22 -74.12
N ARG A 27 -5.67 -30.80 -73.69
CA ARG A 27 -4.36 -30.17 -73.36
C ARG A 27 -4.31 -28.98 -72.37
N ARG A 28 -3.99 -29.31 -71.11
CA ARG A 28 -2.81 -28.86 -70.32
C ARG A 28 -2.74 -29.83 -69.11
N ARG A 29 -1.67 -30.59 -68.81
CA ARG A 29 -0.25 -30.26 -68.57
C ARG A 29 -0.10 -29.05 -67.63
N GLU A 30 0.49 -29.16 -66.45
CA GLU A 30 0.97 -30.29 -65.63
C GLU A 30 1.02 -29.80 -64.17
N GLU A 31 1.44 -30.62 -63.21
CA GLU A 31 1.39 -30.33 -61.75
C GLU A 31 -0.07 -30.29 -61.20
N VAL A 32 -0.38 -30.69 -59.97
CA VAL A 32 0.47 -31.12 -58.83
C VAL A 32 0.28 -32.62 -58.57
N VAL A 33 1.39 -33.32 -58.32
CA VAL A 33 1.44 -34.76 -57.98
C VAL A 33 1.57 -34.95 -56.45
N MET A 34 1.20 -36.12 -55.94
CA MET A 34 1.17 -36.50 -54.51
C MET A 34 0.11 -35.79 -53.67
N ASN A 35 -1.11 -36.33 -53.74
CA ASN A 35 -2.09 -36.22 -52.69
C ASN A 35 -2.16 -37.57 -51.92
N LEU A 36 -2.67 -37.56 -50.68
CA LEU A 36 -3.04 -38.75 -49.89
C LEU A 36 -1.92 -39.69 -49.37
N ARG A 37 -0.97 -39.14 -48.58
CA ARG A 37 -0.43 -39.76 -47.34
C ARG A 37 0.49 -38.77 -46.60
N HIS A 38 0.59 -38.91 -45.28
CA HIS A 38 1.16 -37.97 -44.32
C HIS A 38 0.31 -36.71 -44.07
N THR A 39 -0.50 -36.76 -43.02
CA THR A 39 -1.12 -35.59 -42.37
C THR A 39 -1.07 -35.78 -40.85
N ILE A 40 0.11 -36.15 -40.38
CA ILE A 40 0.52 -36.21 -38.98
C ILE A 40 1.94 -35.63 -38.95
N THR A 41 2.26 -34.81 -37.94
CA THR A 41 3.48 -33.99 -37.79
C THR A 41 3.47 -32.67 -38.59
N ILE A 42 3.98 -31.60 -37.94
CA ILE A 42 4.28 -30.25 -38.48
C ILE A 42 3.09 -29.39 -38.95
N VAL A 43 2.15 -29.06 -38.03
CA VAL A 43 1.89 -27.66 -37.62
C VAL A 43 1.50 -27.68 -36.13
N ALA A 44 2.51 -27.66 -35.26
CA ALA A 44 2.35 -27.61 -33.80
C ALA A 44 3.44 -26.72 -33.18
N ALA A 45 3.63 -25.55 -33.77
CA ALA A 45 4.59 -24.53 -33.38
C ALA A 45 3.99 -23.15 -33.67
N MET A 46 4.15 -22.19 -32.73
CA MET A 46 3.36 -20.96 -32.59
C MET A 46 1.84 -21.23 -32.40
N THR A 47 1.17 -20.76 -31.35
CA THR A 47 1.63 -20.00 -30.17
C THR A 47 0.99 -20.57 -28.90
N PHE A 48 1.79 -21.30 -28.10
CA PHE A 48 1.65 -21.14 -26.66
C PHE A 48 2.15 -19.74 -26.32
N LEU A 49 1.22 -18.80 -26.16
CA LEU A 49 1.51 -17.52 -25.54
C LEU A 49 1.63 -17.80 -24.03
N THR A 50 2.77 -18.36 -23.62
CA THR A 50 3.10 -18.49 -22.21
C THR A 50 3.16 -17.08 -21.64
N CYS A 51 2.18 -16.73 -20.81
CA CYS A 51 2.40 -15.67 -19.84
C CYS A 51 3.59 -16.13 -18.99
N LEU A 52 4.77 -15.58 -19.26
CA LEU A 52 5.88 -15.72 -18.33
C LEU A 52 5.37 -15.10 -17.02
N PRO A 53 5.51 -15.77 -15.87
CA PRO A 53 5.24 -15.10 -14.61
C PRO A 53 6.08 -13.83 -14.59
N VAL A 54 5.45 -12.70 -14.26
CA VAL A 54 6.22 -11.50 -13.90
C VAL A 54 6.91 -11.86 -12.60
N GLN A 55 8.13 -12.39 -12.72
CA GLN A 55 8.95 -12.64 -11.54
C GLN A 55 9.19 -11.30 -10.88
N ALA A 56 8.82 -11.19 -9.60
CA ALA A 56 9.36 -10.16 -8.74
C ALA A 56 10.89 -10.17 -8.87
N SER A 57 11.48 -8.98 -8.89
CA SER A 57 12.90 -8.81 -9.19
C SER A 57 13.34 -7.43 -8.78
N VAL A 58 14.29 -7.36 -7.85
CA VAL A 58 14.97 -6.10 -7.51
C VAL A 58 16.00 -5.77 -8.59
N VAL A 59 15.82 -4.64 -9.27
CA VAL A 59 16.68 -4.18 -10.38
C VAL A 59 17.03 -2.71 -10.16
N THR A 60 18.31 -2.40 -9.99
CA THR A 60 18.78 -1.00 -9.88
C THR A 60 18.77 -0.32 -11.25
N ASP A 61 18.44 0.98 -11.29
CA ASP A 61 18.32 1.74 -12.56
C ASP A 61 19.64 2.34 -13.07
N GLY A 62 20.68 2.37 -12.23
CA GLY A 62 21.98 2.94 -12.56
C GLY A 62 22.10 4.46 -12.39
N THR A 63 21.13 5.13 -11.74
CA THR A 63 21.13 6.59 -11.55
C THR A 63 21.91 7.08 -10.32
N VAL A 64 22.12 6.20 -9.32
CA VAL A 64 22.93 6.45 -8.11
C VAL A 64 24.01 5.37 -7.88
N GLY A 65 24.25 4.51 -8.85
CA GLY A 65 25.13 3.34 -8.72
C GLY A 65 25.20 2.53 -10.02
N PRO A 66 25.65 1.27 -10.01
CA PRO A 66 25.55 0.39 -11.17
C PRO A 66 24.10 -0.06 -11.40
N GLY A 67 23.66 -0.11 -12.66
CA GLY A 67 22.37 -0.72 -13.04
C GLY A 67 22.51 -2.23 -13.19
N VAL A 68 21.91 -3.00 -12.29
CA VAL A 68 22.03 -4.46 -12.20
C VAL A 68 20.72 -5.12 -11.77
N SER A 69 20.46 -6.34 -12.24
CA SER A 69 19.46 -7.21 -11.64
C SER A 69 20.09 -7.97 -10.48
N LEU A 70 19.51 -7.87 -9.28
CA LEU A 70 19.99 -8.60 -8.11
C LEU A 70 19.49 -10.06 -8.14
N PRO A 71 20.28 -11.03 -7.67
CA PRO A 71 19.84 -12.41 -7.51
C PRO A 71 18.96 -12.54 -6.25
N GLY A 72 17.80 -13.21 -6.39
CA GLY A 72 16.96 -13.63 -5.27
C GLY A 72 17.30 -15.05 -4.78
N PRO A 73 16.55 -15.60 -3.80
CA PRO A 73 15.35 -15.00 -3.19
C PRO A 73 15.66 -13.90 -2.16
N ASP A 74 16.87 -13.88 -1.61
CA ASP A 74 17.33 -12.81 -0.71
C ASP A 74 18.20 -11.82 -1.48
N TYR A 75 17.58 -10.74 -1.94
CA TYR A 75 18.21 -9.67 -2.71
C TYR A 75 19.11 -8.85 -1.78
N GLN A 76 20.42 -9.05 -1.91
CA GLN A 76 21.43 -8.35 -1.13
C GLN A 76 21.68 -6.93 -1.67
N ILE A 77 21.29 -5.92 -0.90
CA ILE A 77 21.34 -4.50 -1.28
C ILE A 77 22.41 -3.79 -0.44
N SER A 78 23.67 -3.91 -0.87
CA SER A 78 24.84 -3.37 -0.17
C SER A 78 25.23 -1.95 -0.58
N ASP A 79 25.98 -1.28 0.28
CA ASP A 79 26.66 0.01 0.07
C ASP A 79 27.53 0.10 -1.20
N THR A 80 27.94 -1.03 -1.79
CA THR A 80 28.64 -1.09 -3.08
C THR A 80 27.77 -0.79 -4.31
N LEU A 81 26.45 -0.70 -4.15
CA LEU A 81 25.48 -0.51 -5.24
C LEU A 81 24.93 0.93 -5.34
N VAL A 82 25.49 1.87 -4.58
CA VAL A 82 24.84 3.14 -4.25
C VAL A 82 25.79 4.34 -4.18
N THR A 83 25.20 5.52 -4.00
CA THR A 83 25.88 6.77 -3.65
C THR A 83 25.50 7.12 -2.20
N SER A 84 26.47 7.53 -1.40
CA SER A 84 26.25 8.00 -0.03
C SER A 84 26.64 9.48 0.13
N ALA A 85 25.97 10.16 1.06
CA ALA A 85 26.34 11.51 1.48
C ALA A 85 26.07 11.66 2.99
N GLY A 86 27.12 11.85 3.78
CA GLY A 86 27.00 11.86 5.25
C GLY A 86 26.39 10.54 5.77
N ALA A 87 25.27 10.64 6.46
CA ALA A 87 24.52 9.51 7.01
C ALA A 87 23.41 8.97 6.07
N ASN A 88 23.29 9.52 4.86
CA ASN A 88 22.29 9.11 3.86
C ASN A 88 22.89 8.09 2.86
N LEU A 89 22.16 7.01 2.60
CA LEU A 89 22.51 5.96 1.64
C LEU A 89 21.43 5.90 0.55
N PHE A 90 21.74 6.28 -0.69
CA PHE A 90 20.75 6.46 -1.75
C PHE A 90 20.68 5.25 -2.69
N HIS A 91 19.53 4.57 -2.70
CA HIS A 91 19.22 3.43 -3.57
C HIS A 91 18.20 3.83 -4.65
N SER A 92 18.36 3.32 -5.88
CA SER A 92 17.44 3.63 -6.99
C SER A 92 17.17 2.42 -7.86
N PHE A 93 15.88 2.10 -8.02
CA PHE A 93 15.41 0.85 -8.61
C PHE A 93 14.53 1.11 -9.84
N ALA A 94 14.87 0.50 -10.97
CA ALA A 94 13.98 0.42 -12.13
C ALA A 94 12.76 -0.48 -11.86
N ARG A 95 12.91 -1.42 -10.91
CA ARG A 95 11.85 -2.25 -10.36
C ARG A 95 12.24 -2.72 -8.95
N PHE A 96 11.28 -2.71 -8.04
CA PHE A 96 11.44 -3.20 -6.68
C PHE A 96 10.15 -3.94 -6.28
N ASP A 97 10.18 -5.27 -6.44
CA ASP A 97 9.09 -6.20 -6.14
C ASP A 97 9.67 -7.38 -5.34
N LEU A 98 8.88 -7.98 -4.45
CA LEU A 98 9.20 -9.22 -3.71
C LEU A 98 8.02 -10.21 -3.77
N ASN A 99 8.30 -11.47 -4.10
CA ASN A 99 7.35 -12.59 -3.94
C ASN A 99 7.31 -13.07 -2.47
N SER A 100 6.31 -13.90 -2.16
CA SER A 100 6.25 -14.68 -0.92
C SER A 100 7.55 -15.47 -0.70
N SER A 101 8.14 -15.35 0.49
CA SER A 101 9.45 -15.93 0.86
C SER A 101 10.68 -15.34 0.15
N GLU A 102 10.57 -14.17 -0.49
CA GLU A 102 11.71 -13.35 -0.89
C GLU A 102 11.97 -12.23 0.13
N SER A 103 13.21 -11.72 0.16
CA SER A 103 13.62 -10.63 1.04
C SER A 103 14.51 -9.61 0.33
N ALA A 104 14.35 -8.34 0.70
CA ALA A 104 15.27 -7.26 0.35
C ALA A 104 16.11 -6.92 1.58
N THR A 105 17.39 -7.30 1.58
CA THR A 105 18.29 -7.12 2.73
C THR A 105 19.24 -5.95 2.48
N PHE A 106 18.95 -4.81 3.10
CA PHE A 106 19.78 -3.61 3.06
C PHE A 106 20.98 -3.73 4.02
N SER A 107 22.17 -3.32 3.56
CA SER A 107 23.40 -3.37 4.34
C SER A 107 24.39 -2.25 3.98
N GLY A 108 25.17 -1.82 4.97
CA GLY A 108 26.10 -0.70 4.90
C GLY A 108 26.74 -0.43 6.26
N PRO A 109 27.53 0.65 6.41
CA PRO A 109 28.22 0.96 7.67
C PRO A 109 27.29 1.59 8.71
N ASP A 110 27.55 1.31 10.00
CA ASP A 110 26.84 1.81 11.19
C ASP A 110 26.72 3.36 11.30
N SER A 111 27.39 4.11 10.43
CA SER A 111 27.27 5.57 10.31
C SER A 111 26.11 6.04 9.42
N VAL A 112 25.40 5.13 8.75
CA VAL A 112 24.19 5.42 7.97
C VAL A 112 23.00 5.45 8.91
N THR A 113 22.26 6.55 8.92
CA THR A 113 20.99 6.68 9.66
C THR A 113 19.77 6.60 8.74
N ASN A 114 19.92 6.91 7.45
CA ASN A 114 18.82 6.93 6.47
C ASN A 114 19.14 6.07 5.25
N ILE A 115 18.39 4.99 5.06
CA ILE A 115 18.37 4.17 3.85
C ILE A 115 17.27 4.75 2.95
N ILE A 116 17.66 5.48 1.91
CA ILE A 116 16.74 6.26 1.07
C ILE A 116 16.59 5.58 -0.29
N SER A 117 15.49 4.85 -0.47
CA SER A 117 15.18 4.07 -1.66
C SER A 117 14.10 4.73 -2.53
N ARG A 118 14.38 4.87 -3.83
CA ARG A 118 13.35 5.23 -4.84
C ARG A 118 13.13 4.13 -5.86
N VAL A 119 11.92 4.06 -6.38
CA VAL A 119 11.56 3.28 -7.57
C VAL A 119 11.20 4.25 -8.69
N THR A 120 11.76 4.00 -9.88
CA THR A 120 11.74 4.92 -11.04
C THR A 120 11.03 4.32 -12.25
N GLY A 121 10.49 3.10 -12.10
CA GLY A 121 9.70 2.37 -13.09
C GLY A 121 8.21 2.31 -12.73
N GLY A 122 7.68 1.09 -12.65
CA GLY A 122 6.28 0.82 -12.31
C GLY A 122 6.01 0.68 -10.80
N ALA A 123 4.75 0.40 -10.46
CA ALA A 123 4.30 0.15 -9.10
C ALA A 123 5.05 -1.04 -8.47
N SER A 124 5.19 -1.03 -7.14
CA SER A 124 5.86 -2.06 -6.36
C SER A 124 4.87 -3.03 -5.72
N THR A 125 5.11 -4.33 -5.85
CA THR A 125 4.42 -5.39 -5.09
C THR A 125 5.40 -5.98 -4.08
N ILE A 126 5.18 -5.69 -2.80
CA ILE A 126 5.98 -6.14 -1.66
C ILE A 126 5.21 -7.23 -0.93
N ASN A 127 5.34 -8.48 -1.39
CA ASN A 127 4.74 -9.64 -0.73
C ASN A 127 5.82 -10.47 -0.01
N GLY A 128 6.76 -9.79 0.66
CA GLY A 128 7.95 -10.39 1.26
C GLY A 128 8.64 -9.45 2.25
N GLN A 129 9.83 -9.83 2.72
CA GLN A 129 10.48 -9.17 3.86
C GLN A 129 11.38 -7.99 3.45
N LEU A 130 11.19 -6.83 4.08
CA LEU A 130 12.12 -5.70 4.04
C LEU A 130 13.02 -5.76 5.28
N ARG A 131 14.33 -5.99 5.10
CA ARG A 131 15.31 -6.13 6.19
C ARG A 131 16.36 -5.02 6.17
N SER A 132 16.70 -4.46 7.33
CA SER A 132 17.91 -3.63 7.52
C SER A 132 18.90 -4.30 8.47
N LEU A 133 20.11 -4.55 7.98
CA LEU A 133 21.25 -4.96 8.81
C LEU A 133 22.02 -3.76 9.40
N ILE A 134 21.65 -2.52 9.04
CA ILE A 134 22.29 -1.31 9.57
C ILE A 134 21.62 -0.95 10.91
N PRO A 135 22.35 -0.92 12.04
CA PRO A 135 21.75 -0.69 13.36
C PRO A 135 21.04 0.67 13.47
N GLY A 136 19.77 0.66 13.85
CA GLY A 136 18.98 1.88 14.08
C GLY A 136 18.68 2.74 12.85
N ALA A 137 18.96 2.26 11.63
CA ALA A 137 18.75 3.06 10.42
C ALA A 137 17.26 3.04 9.98
N ASP A 138 16.74 4.23 9.70
CA ASP A 138 15.42 4.46 9.09
C ASP A 138 15.41 4.00 7.63
N LEU A 139 14.31 3.40 7.17
CA LEU A 139 14.08 3.02 5.78
C LEU A 139 12.99 3.88 5.13
N TYR A 140 13.36 4.63 4.09
CA TYR A 140 12.46 5.39 3.23
C TYR A 140 12.29 4.67 1.90
N LEU A 141 11.05 4.37 1.49
CA LEU A 141 10.70 3.74 0.21
C LEU A 141 9.71 4.61 -0.58
N LEU A 142 10.17 5.22 -1.68
CA LEU A 142 9.36 6.09 -2.52
C LEU A 142 9.06 5.45 -3.89
N ASN A 143 7.78 5.34 -4.26
CA ASN A 143 7.34 4.91 -5.60
C ASN A 143 6.08 5.67 -6.07
N PRO A 144 6.19 6.67 -6.98
CA PRO A 144 5.05 7.42 -7.52
C PRO A 144 3.99 6.60 -8.26
N ALA A 145 4.34 5.39 -8.73
CA ALA A 145 3.41 4.51 -9.41
C ALA A 145 2.56 3.66 -8.45
N GLY A 146 2.85 3.71 -7.14
CA GLY A 146 2.10 3.02 -6.09
C GLY A 146 2.88 1.87 -5.43
N ILE A 147 2.45 1.49 -4.23
CA ILE A 147 3.03 0.39 -3.45
C ILE A 147 1.91 -0.49 -2.90
N LEU A 148 1.96 -1.79 -3.17
CA LEU A 148 1.12 -2.80 -2.56
C LEU A 148 1.97 -3.65 -1.62
N PHE A 149 1.64 -3.65 -0.33
CA PHE A 149 2.09 -4.66 0.63
C PHE A 149 1.04 -5.77 0.67
N GLY A 150 1.44 -7.00 0.37
CA GLY A 150 0.55 -8.17 0.35
C GLY A 150 0.72 -9.08 1.56
N GLU A 151 -0.08 -10.15 1.62
CA GLU A 151 -0.24 -11.14 2.72
C GLU A 151 1.03 -11.57 3.47
N GLN A 152 2.21 -11.52 2.84
CA GLN A 152 3.50 -11.97 3.37
C GLN A 152 4.52 -10.83 3.53
N ALA A 153 4.07 -9.57 3.52
CA ALA A 153 4.89 -8.40 3.79
C ALA A 153 5.33 -8.37 5.26
N VAL A 154 6.64 -8.22 5.51
CA VAL A 154 7.21 -8.18 6.86
C VAL A 154 8.29 -7.09 6.95
N LEU A 155 8.28 -6.32 8.03
CA LEU A 155 9.37 -5.40 8.38
C LEU A 155 10.33 -6.09 9.36
N ASP A 156 11.63 -6.10 9.02
CA ASP A 156 12.74 -6.58 9.86
C ASP A 156 13.73 -5.42 9.99
N LEU A 157 13.29 -4.39 10.73
CA LEU A 157 13.89 -3.07 10.81
C LEU A 157 14.18 -2.69 12.27
N GLN A 158 15.27 -1.95 12.47
CA GLN A 158 15.73 -1.47 13.78
C GLN A 158 15.51 0.04 13.98
N GLY A 159 14.97 0.72 12.96
CA GLY A 159 14.60 2.14 12.96
C GLY A 159 13.21 2.32 12.32
N SER A 160 12.86 3.56 12.01
CA SER A 160 11.54 3.93 11.48
C SER A 160 11.34 3.49 10.03
N PHE A 161 10.08 3.34 9.63
CA PHE A 161 9.69 2.99 8.27
C PHE A 161 8.83 4.10 7.64
N TYR A 162 9.24 4.56 6.46
CA TYR A 162 8.52 5.56 5.68
C TYR A 162 8.23 5.01 4.29
N ALA A 163 6.97 5.00 3.88
CA ALA A 163 6.58 4.63 2.52
C ALA A 163 5.74 5.74 1.87
N SER A 164 6.06 6.09 0.63
CA SER A 164 5.41 7.22 -0.04
C SER A 164 5.27 7.06 -1.55
N THR A 165 4.23 7.67 -2.12
CA THR A 165 4.09 7.84 -3.58
C THR A 165 4.50 9.25 -4.05
N ALA A 166 5.33 9.93 -3.28
CA ALA A 166 5.83 11.27 -3.59
C ALA A 166 6.80 11.27 -4.79
N ASP A 167 6.71 12.34 -5.58
CA ASP A 167 7.58 12.64 -6.72
C ASP A 167 9.04 12.97 -6.28
N TYR A 168 9.24 13.30 -5.01
CA TYR A 168 10.56 13.49 -4.39
C TYR A 168 10.55 13.39 -2.86
N LEU A 169 11.74 13.16 -2.30
CA LEU A 169 12.07 13.43 -0.89
C LEU A 169 12.94 14.70 -0.81
N ALA A 170 12.56 15.68 0.01
CA ALA A 170 13.39 16.85 0.32
C ALA A 170 14.46 16.50 1.37
N LEU A 171 15.64 17.10 1.27
CA LEU A 171 16.81 16.88 2.14
C LEU A 171 17.33 18.24 2.64
N GLY A 172 17.08 18.57 3.90
CA GLY A 172 17.33 19.91 4.44
C GLY A 172 16.59 21.00 3.64
N ASP A 173 17.24 22.16 3.47
CA ASP A 173 16.70 23.35 2.79
C ASP A 173 16.85 23.32 1.24
N ASN A 174 17.77 22.50 0.71
CA ASN A 174 18.24 22.61 -0.68
C ASN A 174 18.41 21.26 -1.41
N GLY A 175 18.59 20.16 -0.69
CA GLY A 175 18.77 18.83 -1.28
C GLY A 175 17.43 18.20 -1.66
N ARG A 176 17.46 17.27 -2.61
CA ARG A 176 16.26 16.66 -3.18
C ARG A 176 16.56 15.33 -3.86
N PHE A 177 15.75 14.31 -3.61
CA PHE A 177 15.83 13.00 -4.24
C PHE A 177 14.54 12.71 -5.02
N ASP A 178 14.54 13.06 -6.30
CA ASP A 178 13.41 12.87 -7.23
C ASP A 178 13.19 11.41 -7.60
N THR A 179 11.95 10.95 -7.59
CA THR A 179 11.54 9.62 -8.04
C THR A 179 11.06 9.66 -9.50
N ALA A 180 10.19 10.61 -9.83
CA ALA A 180 9.62 10.79 -11.17
C ALA A 180 10.57 11.44 -12.18
N SER A 181 11.69 12.01 -11.75
CA SER A 181 12.74 12.57 -12.63
C SER A 181 14.14 12.41 -12.03
N PRO A 182 14.70 11.19 -12.04
CA PRO A 182 15.91 10.82 -11.28
C PRO A 182 17.15 11.69 -11.52
N THR A 183 17.26 12.33 -12.69
CA THR A 183 18.36 13.22 -13.10
C THR A 183 18.33 14.60 -12.44
N ASN A 184 17.22 14.99 -11.81
CA ASN A 184 17.05 16.30 -11.17
C ASN A 184 17.60 16.34 -9.73
N SER A 185 17.97 15.17 -9.19
CA SER A 185 18.29 15.02 -7.78
C SER A 185 19.60 15.71 -7.37
N LEU A 186 19.53 16.45 -6.27
CA LEU A 186 20.67 17.03 -5.57
C LEU A 186 20.85 16.28 -4.24
N LEU A 187 21.73 15.28 -4.25
CA LEU A 187 22.03 14.48 -3.06
C LEU A 187 22.85 15.33 -2.07
N THR A 188 22.39 15.42 -0.82
CA THR A 188 23.12 16.08 0.28
C THR A 188 23.22 15.17 1.49
N SER A 189 24.04 15.58 2.46
CA SER A 189 24.17 14.93 3.77
C SER A 189 23.11 15.37 4.79
N ASP A 190 22.18 16.22 4.38
CA ASP A 190 21.12 16.75 5.24
C ASP A 190 20.02 15.69 5.40
N PRO A 191 19.34 15.61 6.57
CA PRO A 191 18.32 14.61 6.80
C PRO A 191 17.09 14.85 5.89
N PRO A 192 16.30 13.79 5.61
CA PRO A 192 14.96 13.92 5.05
C PRO A 192 14.10 14.94 5.80
N THR A 193 13.44 15.84 5.07
CA THR A 193 12.61 16.92 5.62
C THR A 193 11.14 16.81 5.22
N ALA A 194 10.84 16.51 3.95
CA ALA A 194 9.46 16.39 3.47
C ALA A 194 9.29 15.41 2.30
N PHE A 195 8.10 14.82 2.19
CA PHE A 195 7.59 14.14 0.99
C PHE A 195 6.91 15.15 0.08
N GLY A 196 7.30 15.21 -1.18
CA GLY A 196 6.85 16.24 -2.12
C GLY A 196 6.10 15.70 -3.33
N PHE A 197 4.92 16.26 -3.60
CA PHE A 197 4.01 15.87 -4.66
C PHE A 197 3.88 16.99 -5.71
N LEU A 198 4.30 16.71 -6.94
CA LEU A 198 4.16 17.59 -8.10
C LEU A 198 2.77 17.45 -8.75
N THR A 199 2.00 16.43 -8.38
CA THR A 199 0.67 16.11 -8.93
C THR A 199 -0.40 16.11 -7.83
N THR A 200 -1.65 16.46 -8.18
CA THR A 200 -2.80 16.40 -7.26
C THR A 200 -3.42 15.01 -7.17
N GLU A 201 -3.06 14.09 -8.07
CA GLU A 201 -3.57 12.72 -8.11
C GLU A 201 -2.40 11.69 -8.00
N PRO A 202 -1.64 11.63 -6.88
CA PRO A 202 -0.59 10.64 -6.72
C PRO A 202 -1.18 9.22 -6.60
N ALA A 203 -0.34 8.20 -6.76
CA ALA A 203 -0.77 6.81 -6.62
C ALA A 203 -1.17 6.45 -5.16
N THR A 204 -1.75 5.26 -5.02
CA THR A 204 -2.17 4.68 -3.73
C THR A 204 -1.04 3.87 -3.07
N ILE A 205 -1.02 3.84 -1.74
CA ILE A 205 -0.41 2.74 -0.98
C ILE A 205 -1.52 1.83 -0.47
N SER A 206 -1.39 0.53 -0.73
CA SER A 206 -2.28 -0.52 -0.25
C SER A 206 -1.55 -1.46 0.69
N ILE A 207 -2.22 -1.89 1.75
CA ILE A 207 -1.79 -3.01 2.61
C ILE A 207 -2.95 -4.01 2.65
N GLN A 208 -2.66 -5.28 2.34
CA GLN A 208 -3.66 -6.34 2.18
C GLN A 208 -3.27 -7.57 3.00
N ASP A 209 -4.06 -7.84 4.04
CA ASP A 209 -4.00 -9.05 4.87
C ASP A 209 -2.61 -9.32 5.48
N SER A 210 -1.90 -8.24 5.85
CA SER A 210 -0.53 -8.27 6.38
C SER A 210 -0.29 -7.21 7.45
N LEU A 211 0.31 -7.61 8.58
CA LEU A 211 0.72 -6.71 9.65
C LEU A 211 2.12 -6.12 9.40
N LEU A 212 2.22 -4.84 9.04
CA LEU A 212 3.50 -4.13 9.08
C LEU A 212 3.79 -3.68 10.52
N ASN A 213 4.62 -4.45 11.21
CA ASN A 213 4.97 -4.25 12.61
C ASN A 213 6.46 -3.90 12.80
N LEU A 214 6.75 -2.81 13.51
CA LEU A 214 8.07 -2.53 14.08
C LEU A 214 8.15 -3.08 15.52
N GLU A 215 9.02 -4.07 15.74
CA GLU A 215 9.28 -4.63 17.08
C GLU A 215 10.17 -3.73 17.95
N GLN A 216 10.90 -2.79 17.33
CA GLN A 216 11.72 -1.78 17.99
C GLN A 216 11.02 -0.41 17.95
N PRO A 217 11.38 0.53 18.86
CA PRO A 217 10.95 1.92 18.75
C PRO A 217 11.28 2.53 17.38
N GLY A 218 10.26 3.09 16.72
CA GLY A 218 10.39 3.69 15.39
C GLY A 218 9.04 4.14 14.83
N ASN A 219 9.05 5.16 13.99
CA ASN A 219 7.82 5.70 13.39
C ASN A 219 7.36 4.83 12.20
N ILE A 220 6.05 4.78 11.91
CA ILE A 220 5.50 4.23 10.66
C ILE A 220 4.72 5.31 9.92
N ASN A 221 5.30 5.80 8.82
CA ASN A 221 4.79 6.98 8.12
C ASN A 221 4.42 6.63 6.67
N LEU A 222 3.11 6.58 6.39
CA LEU A 222 2.55 6.31 5.05
C LEU A 222 1.99 7.61 4.46
N VAL A 223 2.57 8.07 3.35
CA VAL A 223 2.25 9.39 2.77
C VAL A 223 2.02 9.24 1.26
N ALA A 224 0.76 9.24 0.82
CA ALA A 224 0.38 8.87 -0.55
C ALA A 224 -0.82 9.66 -1.09
N GLY A 225 -1.15 9.49 -2.38
CA GLY A 225 -2.34 10.10 -2.97
C GLY A 225 -3.65 9.51 -2.44
N SER A 226 -3.63 8.25 -1.99
CA SER A 226 -4.65 7.62 -1.14
C SER A 226 -4.05 6.42 -0.40
N LEU A 227 -4.70 6.00 0.67
CA LEU A 227 -4.29 4.90 1.54
C LEU A 227 -5.43 3.88 1.66
N GLN A 228 -5.14 2.61 1.39
CA GLN A 228 -6.12 1.51 1.47
C GLN A 228 -5.56 0.41 2.36
N LEU A 229 -6.07 0.33 3.58
CA LEU A 229 -5.66 -0.64 4.59
C LEU A 229 -6.81 -1.64 4.78
N SER A 230 -6.60 -2.89 4.39
CA SER A 230 -7.60 -3.95 4.53
C SER A 230 -6.98 -5.23 5.09
N ASP A 231 -7.59 -5.77 6.15
CA ASP A 231 -7.23 -7.07 6.73
C ASP A 231 -8.53 -7.87 6.98
N SER A 232 -8.51 -9.15 6.63
CA SER A 232 -9.59 -10.11 6.83
C SER A 232 -9.19 -11.31 7.71
N VAL A 233 -7.95 -11.32 8.23
CA VAL A 233 -7.32 -12.45 8.92
C VAL A 233 -7.20 -12.20 10.42
N ASP A 234 -6.30 -11.32 10.85
CA ASP A 234 -5.93 -11.12 12.26
C ASP A 234 -6.46 -9.80 12.87
N GLN A 235 -7.08 -8.96 12.03
CA GLN A 235 -7.59 -7.62 12.33
C GLN A 235 -6.50 -6.61 12.74
N GLN A 236 -5.23 -6.82 12.40
CA GLN A 236 -4.11 -5.91 12.71
C GLN A 236 -3.26 -5.63 11.48
N ILE A 237 -3.13 -4.35 11.09
CA ILE A 237 -2.49 -3.98 9.81
C ILE A 237 -1.22 -3.13 9.96
N LEU A 238 -1.14 -2.30 10.99
CA LEU A 238 0.02 -1.44 11.29
C LEU A 238 0.29 -1.45 12.79
N ARG A 239 1.56 -1.63 13.18
CA ARG A 239 1.94 -1.61 14.60
C ARG A 239 3.36 -1.09 14.85
N THR A 240 3.56 -0.33 15.92
CA THR A 240 4.91 0.00 16.43
C THR A 240 4.99 -0.11 17.96
N ALA A 241 6.15 -0.55 18.45
CA ALA A 241 6.44 -0.74 19.88
C ALA A 241 6.76 0.56 20.65
N ALA A 242 7.07 1.65 19.94
CA ALA A 242 7.12 3.04 20.43
C ALA A 242 7.34 3.98 19.23
N GLY A 243 7.01 5.26 19.37
CA GLY A 243 7.03 6.21 18.24
C GLY A 243 5.68 6.31 17.51
N ASP A 244 5.60 7.23 16.56
CA ASP A 244 4.35 7.68 15.95
C ASP A 244 3.92 6.82 14.74
N ILE A 245 2.62 6.75 14.48
CA ILE A 245 2.08 6.28 13.19
C ILE A 245 1.44 7.47 12.47
N ASN A 246 1.94 7.83 11.29
CA ASN A 246 1.45 8.96 10.51
C ASN A 246 0.85 8.49 9.18
N LEU A 247 -0.45 8.71 8.97
CA LEU A 247 -1.20 8.34 7.78
C LEU A 247 -1.68 9.60 7.07
N VAL A 248 -1.11 9.92 5.91
CA VAL A 248 -1.43 11.13 5.14
C VAL A 248 -1.83 10.78 3.71
N ALA A 249 -3.07 11.16 3.35
CA ALA A 249 -3.67 10.96 2.03
C ALA A 249 -3.91 12.31 1.33
N GLY A 250 -3.22 12.57 0.21
CA GLY A 250 -3.38 13.78 -0.60
C GLY A 250 -2.21 14.05 -1.55
N GLY A 251 -2.20 15.24 -2.17
CA GLY A 251 -1.20 15.60 -3.19
C GLY A 251 -1.06 17.11 -3.44
N GLY A 252 -0.25 17.44 -4.44
CA GLY A 252 0.01 18.81 -4.91
C GLY A 252 0.57 19.73 -3.82
N GLY A 253 1.71 19.38 -3.24
CA GLY A 253 2.32 20.09 -2.11
C GLY A 253 3.35 19.23 -1.37
N GLU A 254 3.75 19.66 -0.18
CA GLU A 254 4.70 18.94 0.68
C GLU A 254 4.07 18.55 2.03
N VAL A 255 4.54 17.42 2.55
CA VAL A 255 4.21 16.86 3.88
C VAL A 255 5.52 16.63 4.62
N GLY A 256 5.70 17.25 5.79
CA GLY A 256 6.90 17.03 6.62
C GLY A 256 7.06 15.55 7.01
N VAL A 257 8.30 15.06 7.14
CA VAL A 257 8.55 13.63 7.43
C VAL A 257 8.00 13.17 8.79
N ASN A 258 7.80 14.08 9.74
CA ASN A 258 7.13 13.84 11.02
C ASN A 258 5.94 14.81 11.15
N PRO A 259 4.82 14.57 10.45
CA PRO A 259 3.78 15.58 10.25
C PRO A 259 2.95 15.86 11.51
N GLY A 260 2.20 16.95 11.46
CA GLY A 260 1.20 17.30 12.46
C GLY A 260 0.09 18.16 11.88
N LEU A 261 -0.77 18.67 12.77
CA LEU A 261 -1.98 19.44 12.42
C LEU A 261 -1.72 20.73 11.61
N ALA A 262 -0.47 21.23 11.59
CA ALA A 262 -0.11 22.52 10.97
C ALA A 262 0.89 22.43 9.79
N GLU A 263 1.49 21.26 9.53
CA GLU A 263 2.70 21.14 8.68
C GLU A 263 2.47 20.41 7.34
N GLN A 264 1.41 20.80 6.63
CA GLN A 264 1.05 20.26 5.32
C GLN A 264 0.67 21.38 4.35
N THR A 265 1.23 21.37 3.14
CA THR A 265 0.94 22.33 2.07
C THR A 265 0.17 21.72 0.89
N LEU A 266 -0.40 20.53 1.09
CA LEU A 266 -1.19 19.78 0.12
C LEU A 266 -2.37 20.61 -0.43
N SER A 267 -2.54 20.61 -1.75
CA SER A 267 -3.65 21.26 -2.46
C SER A 267 -4.75 20.29 -2.92
N SER A 268 -4.52 18.98 -2.80
CA SER A 268 -5.56 17.95 -2.85
C SER A 268 -5.49 17.04 -1.63
N ARG A 269 -6.63 16.48 -1.23
CA ARG A 269 -6.77 15.57 -0.10
C ARG A 269 -7.41 14.26 -0.59
N GLY A 270 -6.82 13.13 -0.20
CA GLY A 270 -7.15 11.79 -0.70
C GLY A 270 -8.00 10.97 0.26
N ASP A 271 -8.34 9.75 -0.13
CA ASP A 271 -9.03 8.79 0.74
C ASP A 271 -8.05 8.06 1.66
N LEU A 272 -8.40 7.90 2.94
CA LEU A 272 -7.91 6.82 3.81
C LEU A 272 -9.07 5.86 4.06
N ILE A 273 -8.92 4.63 3.60
CA ILE A 273 -9.89 3.54 3.76
C ILE A 273 -9.29 2.51 4.72
N LEU A 274 -10.02 2.20 5.79
CA LEU A 274 -9.74 1.11 6.72
C LEU A 274 -10.88 0.07 6.60
N SER A 275 -10.54 -1.23 6.51
CA SER A 275 -11.52 -2.29 6.28
C SER A 275 -11.13 -3.56 7.04
N GLY A 276 -11.85 -3.87 8.11
CA GLY A 276 -11.57 -5.03 8.99
C GLY A 276 -10.28 -4.93 9.80
N SER A 277 -9.64 -3.75 9.81
CA SER A 277 -8.22 -3.59 10.15
C SER A 277 -8.00 -2.62 11.32
N GLU A 278 -7.14 -2.99 12.28
CA GLU A 278 -6.68 -2.12 13.37
C GLU A 278 -5.29 -1.51 13.09
N VAL A 279 -5.19 -0.19 13.25
CA VAL A 279 -3.92 0.56 13.31
C VAL A 279 -3.57 0.78 14.79
N GLN A 280 -2.52 0.12 15.28
CA GLN A 280 -2.21 0.04 16.71
C GLN A 280 -0.83 0.62 17.08
N GLN A 281 -0.80 1.76 17.76
CA GLN A 281 0.40 2.21 18.47
C GLN A 281 0.46 1.50 19.84
N SER A 282 1.61 0.95 20.24
CA SER A 282 1.72 0.17 21.48
C SER A 282 3.03 0.44 22.23
N ALA A 283 3.05 1.45 23.10
CA ALA A 283 4.16 1.65 24.04
C ALA A 283 4.12 0.66 25.20
N GLN A 284 5.26 0.01 25.46
CA GLN A 284 5.46 -0.86 26.62
C GLN A 284 6.32 -0.19 27.70
N LEU A 285 6.43 -0.86 28.84
CA LEU A 285 7.31 -0.48 29.95
C LEU A 285 8.70 -0.05 29.44
N PHE A 286 9.20 1.06 29.98
CA PHE A 286 10.49 1.71 29.63
C PHE A 286 10.54 2.46 28.28
N ALA A 287 9.42 2.68 27.59
CA ALA A 287 9.30 3.75 26.60
C ALA A 287 9.23 5.13 27.29
N ASP A 288 9.55 6.22 26.57
CA ASP A 288 9.37 7.60 27.09
C ASP A 288 7.90 8.06 27.09
N GLY A 289 7.00 7.28 26.49
CA GLY A 289 5.56 7.52 26.41
C GLY A 289 4.90 6.74 25.26
N GLY A 290 3.57 6.77 25.21
CA GLY A 290 2.76 6.39 24.06
C GLY A 290 3.03 7.32 22.88
N GLY A 291 3.36 6.75 21.73
CA GLY A 291 3.46 7.49 20.48
C GLY A 291 2.08 7.86 19.95
N ARG A 292 2.02 8.91 19.14
CA ARG A 292 0.79 9.46 18.59
C ARG A 292 0.40 8.74 17.30
N ILE A 293 -0.91 8.58 17.06
CA ILE A 293 -1.43 8.30 15.73
C ILE A 293 -1.96 9.60 15.12
N PHE A 294 -1.42 9.97 13.95
CA PHE A 294 -1.85 11.13 13.19
C PHE A 294 -2.47 10.70 11.86
N ILE A 295 -3.68 11.18 11.57
CA ILE A 295 -4.41 10.94 10.33
C ILE A 295 -4.71 12.28 9.66
N SER A 296 -4.31 12.43 8.40
CA SER A 296 -4.71 13.55 7.54
C SER A 296 -5.24 13.04 6.21
N ALA A 297 -6.49 13.37 5.87
CA ALA A 297 -7.15 12.89 4.66
C ALA A 297 -8.15 13.92 4.11
N GLY A 298 -8.79 13.59 3.00
CA GLY A 298 -10.06 14.21 2.55
C GLY A 298 -11.22 13.44 3.18
N ARG A 299 -11.17 12.11 3.08
CA ARG A 299 -12.13 11.22 3.73
C ARG A 299 -11.38 10.14 4.51
N LEU A 300 -11.71 10.02 5.79
CA LEU A 300 -11.47 8.79 6.56
C LEU A 300 -12.75 7.96 6.50
N PHE A 301 -12.67 6.76 5.91
CA PHE A 301 -13.72 5.76 5.95
C PHE A 301 -13.21 4.51 6.67
N GLY A 302 -13.96 4.01 7.65
CA GLY A 302 -13.62 2.80 8.40
C GLY A 302 -14.82 1.87 8.52
N GLU A 303 -14.72 0.68 7.92
CA GLU A 303 -15.69 -0.40 8.08
C GLU A 303 -15.08 -1.51 8.96
N HIS A 304 -15.69 -1.77 10.12
CA HIS A 304 -15.21 -2.73 11.13
C HIS A 304 -13.72 -2.56 11.47
N ALA A 305 -13.25 -1.31 11.56
CA ALA A 305 -11.84 -0.95 11.65
C ALA A 305 -11.51 -0.17 12.93
N GLY A 306 -10.29 -0.36 13.44
CA GLY A 306 -9.81 0.25 14.68
C GLY A 306 -8.64 1.21 14.47
N VAL A 307 -8.54 2.23 15.32
CA VAL A 307 -7.34 3.04 15.51
C VAL A 307 -7.10 3.17 17.00
N MET A 308 -5.97 2.65 17.51
CA MET A 308 -5.73 2.59 18.95
C MET A 308 -4.31 2.97 19.34
N THR A 309 -4.16 3.80 20.38
CA THR A 309 -2.92 3.84 21.17
C THR A 309 -3.09 3.01 22.44
N SER A 310 -2.03 2.30 22.82
CA SER A 310 -1.98 1.53 24.06
C SER A 310 -0.65 1.72 24.76
N THR A 311 -0.70 1.94 26.06
CA THR A 311 0.45 2.33 26.88
C THR A 311 0.47 1.53 28.18
N VAL A 312 1.57 0.83 28.45
CA VAL A 312 1.68 -0.08 29.60
C VAL A 312 2.76 0.41 30.58
N GLY A 313 2.32 0.74 31.80
CA GLY A 313 3.16 1.30 32.87
C GLY A 313 3.05 2.80 33.03
N ASP A 314 3.74 3.35 34.04
CA ASP A 314 3.66 4.76 34.47
C ASP A 314 4.37 5.72 33.50
N VAL A 315 3.85 5.85 32.29
CA VAL A 315 4.30 6.79 31.25
C VAL A 315 3.08 7.38 30.51
N PRO A 316 3.15 8.61 29.95
CA PRO A 316 2.00 9.25 29.32
C PRO A 316 1.46 8.45 28.12
N GLY A 317 0.14 8.41 27.96
CA GLY A 317 -0.52 7.75 26.83
C GLY A 317 -0.45 8.56 25.53
N GLY A 318 -0.45 7.86 24.39
CA GLY A 318 -0.33 8.48 23.07
C GLY A 318 -1.65 9.05 22.54
N ASP A 319 -1.61 10.24 21.91
CA ASP A 319 -2.78 10.89 21.32
C ASP A 319 -3.23 10.23 19.99
N ILE A 320 -4.53 10.33 19.68
CA ILE A 320 -5.06 10.13 18.32
C ILE A 320 -5.53 11.47 17.78
N LEU A 321 -4.92 11.94 16.70
CA LEU A 321 -5.23 13.22 16.05
C LEU A 321 -5.70 12.98 14.61
N VAL A 322 -6.97 13.27 14.31
CA VAL A 322 -7.59 13.10 12.99
C VAL A 322 -7.97 14.45 12.39
N ALA A 323 -7.50 14.74 11.18
CA ALA A 323 -7.80 15.93 10.40
C ALA A 323 -8.26 15.55 8.98
N ALA A 324 -9.57 15.39 8.78
CA ALA A 324 -10.14 14.96 7.50
C ALA A 324 -11.43 15.72 7.17
N GLU A 325 -11.67 16.11 5.92
CA GLU A 325 -12.90 16.83 5.52
C GLU A 325 -14.16 16.04 5.90
N THR A 326 -14.11 14.71 5.78
CA THR A 326 -15.16 13.79 6.25
C THR A 326 -14.58 12.63 7.04
N VAL A 327 -15.28 12.21 8.10
CA VAL A 327 -15.00 11.01 8.89
C VAL A 327 -16.27 10.17 8.96
N SER A 328 -16.20 8.93 8.51
CA SER A 328 -17.31 7.97 8.50
C SER A 328 -16.83 6.62 9.04
N LEU A 329 -17.40 6.16 10.15
CA LEU A 329 -17.04 4.90 10.81
C LEU A 329 -18.30 4.03 11.01
N ASP A 330 -18.32 2.84 10.41
CA ASP A 330 -19.35 1.81 10.63
C ASP A 330 -18.74 0.60 11.34
N GLY A 331 -19.23 0.26 12.53
CA GLY A 331 -18.72 -0.86 13.34
C GLY A 331 -17.29 -0.70 13.89
N GLY A 332 -16.61 0.41 13.57
CA GLY A 332 -15.23 0.70 13.97
C GLY A 332 -15.06 1.43 15.31
N PHE A 333 -13.81 1.75 15.67
CA PHE A 333 -13.46 2.46 16.89
C PHE A 333 -12.22 3.37 16.76
N LEU A 334 -12.17 4.40 17.61
CA LEU A 334 -10.94 5.09 18.00
C LEU A 334 -10.75 4.84 19.51
N ALA A 335 -9.54 4.56 19.99
CA ALA A 335 -9.29 4.30 21.42
C ALA A 335 -7.91 4.75 21.90
N THR A 336 -7.83 5.22 23.14
CA THR A 336 -6.57 5.54 23.83
C THR A 336 -6.56 4.78 25.16
N THR A 337 -5.53 4.00 25.43
CA THR A 337 -5.49 3.13 26.63
C THR A 337 -4.18 3.27 27.38
N SER A 338 -4.27 3.37 28.71
CA SER A 338 -3.15 3.39 29.65
C SER A 338 -3.42 2.42 30.81
N SER A 339 -2.39 1.73 31.29
CA SER A 339 -2.45 0.97 32.55
C SER A 339 -1.51 1.50 33.65
N GLY A 340 -0.96 2.70 33.46
CA GLY A 340 -0.19 3.43 34.47
C GLY A 340 -1.00 4.48 35.22
N MET A 341 -0.38 5.06 36.25
CA MET A 341 -0.87 6.23 37.01
C MET A 341 -0.75 7.55 36.23
N GLU A 342 -0.03 7.55 35.10
CA GLU A 342 0.12 8.72 34.22
C GLU A 342 -1.09 8.93 33.30
N GLN A 343 -1.23 10.16 32.78
CA GLN A 343 -2.36 10.56 31.94
C GLN A 343 -2.49 9.72 30.66
N ALA A 344 -3.69 9.20 30.39
CA ALA A 344 -4.03 8.56 29.12
C ALA A 344 -4.14 9.57 27.97
N GLY A 345 -3.84 9.11 26.75
CA GLY A 345 -3.85 9.94 25.55
C GLY A 345 -5.23 10.49 25.21
N SER A 346 -5.27 11.62 24.50
CA SER A 346 -6.52 12.26 24.05
C SER A 346 -6.87 11.92 22.61
N ILE A 347 -8.18 11.91 22.31
CA ILE A 347 -8.73 11.68 20.97
C ILE A 347 -9.27 13.00 20.42
N VAL A 348 -8.74 13.43 19.29
CA VAL A 348 -9.09 14.69 18.64
C VAL A 348 -9.51 14.40 17.20
N VAL A 349 -10.72 14.85 16.84
CA VAL A 349 -11.22 14.78 15.45
C VAL A 349 -11.65 16.18 15.03
N ASP A 350 -10.90 16.78 14.11
CA ASP A 350 -11.25 18.02 13.42
C ASP A 350 -11.69 17.68 11.99
N SER A 351 -12.95 17.99 11.65
CA SER A 351 -13.59 17.58 10.39
C SER A 351 -14.73 18.50 9.97
N ALA A 352 -15.10 18.49 8.68
CA ALA A 352 -16.31 19.19 8.24
C ALA A 352 -17.58 18.38 8.57
N SER A 353 -17.51 17.04 8.52
CA SER A 353 -18.62 16.12 8.80
C SER A 353 -18.15 14.83 9.46
N ILE A 354 -18.63 14.55 10.68
CA ILE A 354 -18.37 13.31 11.41
C ILE A 354 -19.65 12.46 11.45
N GLU A 355 -19.57 11.20 11.06
CA GLU A 355 -20.62 10.18 11.19
C GLU A 355 -20.04 8.90 11.78
N VAL A 356 -20.67 8.38 12.84
CA VAL A 356 -20.30 7.10 13.46
C VAL A 356 -21.56 6.29 13.75
N VAL A 357 -21.62 5.06 13.25
CA VAL A 357 -22.77 4.15 13.40
C VAL A 357 -22.29 2.75 13.78
N ASN A 358 -23.05 2.03 14.60
CA ASN A 358 -22.77 0.65 15.06
C ASN A 358 -21.42 0.41 15.79
N GLY A 359 -20.50 1.39 15.82
CA GLY A 359 -19.13 1.27 16.32
C GLY A 359 -18.89 1.96 17.67
N HIS A 360 -17.90 1.46 18.41
CA HIS A 360 -17.52 1.95 19.74
C HIS A 360 -16.60 3.16 19.63
N PHE A 361 -17.18 4.36 19.61
CA PHE A 361 -16.38 5.57 19.47
C PHE A 361 -15.71 6.00 20.78
N ALA A 362 -14.39 6.26 20.72
CA ALA A 362 -13.58 6.87 21.76
C ALA A 362 -13.81 6.32 23.17
N ILE A 363 -13.12 5.21 23.44
CA ILE A 363 -12.70 4.83 24.79
C ILE A 363 -11.40 5.59 25.06
N SER A 364 -11.35 6.35 26.16
CA SER A 364 -10.07 6.70 26.80
C SER A 364 -10.06 6.15 28.21
N TYR A 365 -9.08 5.30 28.53
CA TYR A 365 -9.10 4.46 29.73
C TYR A 365 -7.75 4.47 30.49
N SER A 366 -7.80 4.65 31.82
CA SER A 366 -6.67 4.39 32.72
C SER A 366 -7.04 3.32 33.76
N GLU A 367 -6.28 2.22 33.80
CA GLU A 367 -6.39 1.17 34.84
C GLU A 367 -5.62 1.50 36.13
N GLY A 368 -4.82 2.57 36.12
CA GLY A 368 -3.93 2.96 37.22
C GLY A 368 -4.41 4.16 38.03
N GLY A 369 -5.65 4.62 37.85
CA GLY A 369 -6.17 5.85 38.47
C GLY A 369 -5.60 7.16 37.91
N GLY A 370 -4.91 7.10 36.75
CA GLY A 370 -4.43 8.28 36.03
C GLY A 370 -5.57 9.07 35.36
N ASP A 371 -5.28 10.30 34.92
CA ASP A 371 -6.25 11.11 34.18
C ASP A 371 -6.63 10.39 32.87
N SER A 372 -7.93 10.16 32.66
CA SER A 372 -8.48 9.49 31.46
C SER A 372 -8.36 10.30 30.17
N GLY A 373 -7.65 11.43 30.15
CA GLY A 373 -7.47 12.25 28.96
C GLY A 373 -8.78 12.90 28.50
N SER A 374 -8.85 13.27 27.22
CA SER A 374 -9.99 14.02 26.67
C SER A 374 -10.40 13.55 25.27
N ILE A 375 -11.67 13.78 24.93
CA ILE A 375 -12.21 13.46 23.61
C ILE A 375 -12.84 14.74 23.03
N ARG A 376 -12.28 15.26 21.93
CA ARG A 376 -12.71 16.51 21.28
C ARG A 376 -13.16 16.26 19.84
N LEU A 377 -14.46 16.34 19.59
CA LEU A 377 -15.06 16.20 18.26
C LEU A 377 -15.55 17.54 17.72
N ASN A 378 -15.10 17.89 16.52
CA ASN A 378 -15.28 19.22 15.94
C ASN A 378 -15.75 18.99 14.50
N GLY A 379 -17.06 18.89 14.32
CA GLY A 379 -17.70 18.87 13.00
C GLY A 379 -18.15 20.27 12.63
N GLU A 380 -17.62 20.87 11.56
CA GLU A 380 -18.02 22.21 11.12
C GLU A 380 -19.50 22.26 10.68
N ASN A 381 -19.98 21.20 10.02
CA ASN A 381 -21.36 21.06 9.55
C ASN A 381 -22.19 20.14 10.44
N ASN A 382 -21.66 18.96 10.80
CA ASN A 382 -22.36 17.98 11.62
C ASN A 382 -21.43 17.02 12.37
N VAL A 383 -21.94 16.55 13.53
CA VAL A 383 -21.46 15.36 14.23
C VAL A 383 -22.69 14.47 14.45
N LEU A 384 -22.69 13.27 13.86
CA LEU A 384 -23.75 12.27 13.99
C LEU A 384 -23.19 11.03 14.69
N ILE A 385 -23.65 10.79 15.92
CA ILE A 385 -23.38 9.56 16.67
C ILE A 385 -24.67 8.73 16.65
N GLY A 386 -24.61 7.57 16.01
CA GLY A 386 -25.75 6.72 15.67
C GLY A 386 -26.14 5.71 16.74
N LEU A 387 -27.05 4.81 16.38
CA LEU A 387 -27.42 3.68 17.24
C LEU A 387 -26.26 2.69 17.35
N GLY A 388 -26.10 2.11 18.53
CA GLY A 388 -24.99 1.20 18.86
C GLY A 388 -23.69 1.92 19.23
N SER A 389 -23.59 3.24 19.02
CA SER A 389 -22.37 4.00 19.30
C SER A 389 -22.32 4.58 20.71
N PHE A 390 -21.13 4.59 21.28
CA PHE A 390 -20.80 5.09 22.62
C PHE A 390 -19.78 6.23 22.52
N LEU A 391 -19.51 6.94 23.62
CA LEU A 391 -18.50 8.00 23.74
C LEU A 391 -18.20 8.19 25.24
N TYR A 392 -17.00 7.83 25.72
CA TYR A 392 -16.67 7.98 27.15
C TYR A 392 -15.16 8.01 27.46
N THR A 393 -14.80 8.79 28.47
CA THR A 393 -13.52 8.70 29.19
C THR A 393 -13.78 8.04 30.54
N ASP A 394 -12.93 7.09 30.96
CA ASP A 394 -13.05 6.41 32.26
C ASP A 394 -11.67 6.23 32.92
N ALA A 395 -11.64 6.35 34.25
CA ALA A 395 -10.44 6.19 35.06
C ALA A 395 -10.81 5.34 36.28
N SER A 396 -10.16 4.19 36.41
CA SER A 396 -10.44 3.21 37.46
C SER A 396 -9.22 2.99 38.36
N ASP A 397 -9.46 3.02 39.67
CA ASP A 397 -8.55 2.45 40.66
C ASP A 397 -8.88 0.94 40.78
N LEU A 398 -7.88 0.06 40.62
CA LEU A 398 -8.00 -1.41 40.77
C LEU A 398 -7.53 -1.94 42.15
#